data_AF-A0A8H3WSJ8-F1
#
_entry.id   AF-A0A8H3WSJ8-F1
#
_cell.length_a   1.000
_cell.length_b   1.000
_cell.length_c   1.000
_cell.angle_alpha   90.00
_cell.angle_beta   90.00
_cell.angle_gamma   90.00
#
_symmetry.space_group_name_H-M   'P 1'
#
loop_
_entity.id
_entity.type
_entity.pdbx_description
1 polymer ?
#
loop_
_entity_poly.entity_id
_entity_poly.type
_entity_poly.pdbx_seq_one_letter_code
_entity_poly.pdbx_strand_id
1 'polypeptide(L)'
;MANDIIEILDHEGVVNFVSVGHDWGAFLAHRMYLWHPERVNALVGGGGDYNYEHVARTPINIDMEAEKFERQLGWPVKYYYKFLASSDAPSLLSGRPESFYAAGHGENNAMNETFGRRDGLIDWLSADKRRKLQPYADDPAAMSAARDNFQGAGFTSPLMWYRALVENVHMEVEKSLAADADNIRVPFLHMGGSRDPVCPPVIFDNPELRAYFSDFTSEVFECGHFLPSEKPKETPETMIEWLKSRGIASQ
;
A
#
# COMPACT_ATOMS: atom_id res chain seq x y z
N MET A 1 12.16 -10.93 -0.86
CA MET A 1 10.77 -10.63 -1.25
C MET A 1 10.57 -10.61 -2.75
N ALA A 2 11.10 -9.64 -3.51
CA ALA A 2 10.93 -9.67 -4.97
C ALA A 2 11.50 -10.95 -5.61
N ASN A 3 12.71 -11.36 -5.21
CA ASN A 3 13.29 -12.63 -5.65
C ASN A 3 12.48 -13.83 -5.20
N ASP A 4 11.96 -13.84 -3.97
CA ASP A 4 11.14 -14.94 -3.45
C ASP A 4 9.87 -15.13 -4.30
N ILE A 5 9.25 -14.04 -4.76
CA ILE A 5 8.11 -14.11 -5.69
C ILE A 5 8.55 -14.67 -7.04
N ILE A 6 9.69 -14.23 -7.58
CA ILE A 6 10.23 -14.78 -8.84
C ILE A 6 10.49 -16.28 -8.72
N GLU A 7 11.05 -16.75 -7.61
CA GLU A 7 11.29 -18.18 -7.37
C GLU A 7 9.98 -18.99 -7.39
N ILE A 8 8.91 -18.45 -6.82
CA ILE A 8 7.57 -19.06 -6.90
C ILE A 8 7.08 -19.08 -8.35
N LEU A 9 7.17 -17.96 -9.07
CA LEU A 9 6.72 -17.87 -10.46
C LEU A 9 7.49 -18.81 -11.39
N ASP A 10 8.80 -18.95 -11.18
CA ASP A 10 9.65 -19.90 -11.91
C ASP A 10 9.24 -21.35 -11.61
N HIS A 11 8.89 -21.66 -10.35
CA HIS A 11 8.37 -22.97 -9.98
C HIS A 11 7.02 -23.29 -10.66
N GLU A 12 6.15 -22.29 -10.79
CA GLU A 12 4.84 -22.41 -11.45
C GLU A 12 4.91 -22.30 -12.98
N GLY A 13 6.11 -22.09 -13.55
CA GLY A 13 6.31 -21.94 -15.00
C GLY A 13 5.76 -20.63 -15.59
N VAL A 14 5.53 -19.62 -14.75
CA VAL A 14 5.04 -18.30 -15.16
C VAL A 14 6.21 -17.42 -15.57
N VAL A 15 6.39 -17.27 -16.89
CA VAL A 15 7.49 -16.45 -17.44
C VAL A 15 7.17 -14.97 -17.31
N ASN A 16 6.04 -14.50 -17.83
CA ASN A 16 5.68 -13.08 -17.80
C ASN A 16 4.36 -12.88 -17.07
N PHE A 17 4.21 -11.77 -16.36
CA PHE A 17 3.03 -11.51 -15.54
C PHE A 17 2.65 -10.03 -15.48
N VAL A 18 1.41 -9.77 -15.05
CA VAL A 18 0.96 -8.43 -14.62
C VAL A 18 1.18 -8.35 -13.12
N SER A 19 1.93 -7.36 -12.67
CA SER A 19 2.21 -7.18 -11.25
C SER A 19 1.15 -6.26 -10.62
N VAL A 20 0.34 -6.82 -9.73
CA VAL A 20 -0.82 -6.16 -9.11
C VAL A 20 -0.59 -6.05 -7.61
N GLY A 21 -0.82 -4.88 -7.02
CA GLY A 21 -0.66 -4.68 -5.57
C GLY A 21 -1.55 -3.57 -4.98
N HIS A 22 -1.85 -3.71 -3.69
CA HIS A 22 -2.58 -2.72 -2.88
C HIS A 22 -1.80 -2.42 -1.59
N ASP A 23 -1.80 -1.17 -1.12
CA ASP A 23 -1.03 -0.71 0.06
C ASP A 23 0.47 -1.09 -0.05
N TRP A 24 1.08 -1.75 0.95
CA TRP A 24 2.45 -2.28 0.85
C TRP A 24 2.63 -3.31 -0.27
N GLY A 25 1.55 -3.98 -0.68
CA GLY A 25 1.56 -4.83 -1.87
C GLY A 25 1.81 -4.04 -3.15
N ALA A 26 1.37 -2.77 -3.22
CA ALA A 26 1.63 -1.91 -4.38
C ALA A 26 3.10 -1.47 -4.42
N PHE A 27 3.71 -1.19 -3.26
CA PHE A 27 5.16 -1.00 -3.15
C PHE A 27 5.92 -2.22 -3.70
N LEU A 28 5.52 -3.43 -3.27
CA LEU A 28 6.15 -4.66 -3.74
C LEU A 28 5.93 -4.87 -5.24
N ALA A 29 4.72 -4.64 -5.77
CA ALA A 29 4.42 -4.75 -7.20
C ALA A 29 5.31 -3.83 -8.05
N HIS A 30 5.50 -2.59 -7.61
CA HIS A 30 6.46 -1.67 -8.23
C HIS A 30 7.89 -2.22 -8.16
N ARG A 31 8.32 -2.73 -7.01
CA ARG A 31 9.66 -3.32 -6.86
C ARG A 31 9.84 -4.61 -7.69
N MET A 32 8.79 -5.37 -7.97
CA MET A 32 8.87 -6.49 -8.93
C MET A 32 9.32 -5.99 -10.30
N TYR A 33 8.80 -4.86 -10.77
CA TYR A 33 9.25 -4.24 -12.02
C TYR A 33 10.68 -3.71 -11.93
N LEU A 34 11.04 -3.02 -10.84
CA LEU A 34 12.39 -2.44 -10.71
C LEU A 34 13.49 -3.50 -10.75
N TRP A 35 13.26 -4.66 -10.11
CA TRP A 35 14.25 -5.73 -10.01
C TRP A 35 14.19 -6.75 -11.15
N HIS A 36 13.01 -6.95 -11.75
CA HIS A 36 12.78 -7.95 -12.81
C HIS A 36 11.97 -7.35 -13.97
N PRO A 37 12.45 -6.25 -14.59
CA PRO A 37 11.68 -5.50 -15.59
C PRO A 37 11.34 -6.33 -16.83
N GLU A 38 12.13 -7.36 -17.14
CA GLU A 38 11.91 -8.28 -18.25
C GLU A 38 10.74 -9.25 -18.03
N ARG A 39 10.27 -9.39 -16.80
CA ARG A 39 9.21 -10.34 -16.40
C ARG A 39 7.83 -9.69 -16.28
N VAL A 40 7.77 -8.35 -16.16
CA VAL A 40 6.55 -7.61 -15.85
C VAL A 40 6.01 -6.95 -17.12
N ASN A 41 4.80 -7.34 -17.54
CA ASN A 41 4.16 -6.80 -18.76
C ASN A 41 3.32 -5.56 -18.51
N ALA A 42 2.82 -5.39 -17.29
CA ALA A 42 2.10 -4.22 -16.82
C ALA A 42 2.08 -4.18 -15.30
N LEU A 43 1.86 -2.98 -14.79
CA LEU A 43 1.69 -2.70 -13.37
C LEU A 43 0.25 -2.29 -13.08
N VAL A 44 -0.27 -2.75 -11.95
CA VAL A 44 -1.52 -2.25 -11.36
C VAL A 44 -1.28 -1.99 -9.88
N GLY A 45 -1.57 -0.79 -9.41
CA GLY A 45 -1.27 -0.36 -8.04
C GLY A 45 -2.34 0.56 -7.48
N GLY A 46 -2.59 0.49 -6.17
CA GLY A 46 -3.62 1.31 -5.53
C GLY A 46 -3.52 1.36 -4.00
N GLY A 47 -4.08 2.41 -3.39
CA GLY A 47 -4.20 2.51 -1.93
C GLY A 47 -2.86 2.57 -1.19
N GLY A 48 -1.82 3.18 -1.76
CA GLY A 48 -0.54 3.41 -1.10
C GLY A 48 0.11 4.68 -1.65
N ASP A 49 0.71 5.51 -0.78
CA ASP A 49 1.62 6.60 -1.17
C ASP A 49 2.80 6.09 -2.02
N TYR A 50 3.00 4.76 -1.99
CA TYR A 50 4.04 3.96 -2.59
C TYR A 50 3.82 3.56 -4.04
N ASN A 51 2.71 3.99 -4.65
CA ASN A 51 2.45 3.68 -6.06
C ASN A 51 3.54 4.20 -7.00
N TYR A 52 4.40 5.09 -6.49
CA TYR A 52 5.71 5.35 -7.02
C TYR A 52 6.59 6.10 -6.01
N GLU A 53 7.15 5.38 -5.03
CA GLU A 53 8.34 5.91 -4.38
C GLU A 53 9.52 5.71 -5.31
N HIS A 54 10.18 6.82 -5.64
CA HIS A 54 11.48 6.81 -6.30
C HIS A 54 12.40 5.78 -5.64
N VAL A 55 13.28 5.20 -6.44
CA VAL A 55 14.38 4.38 -5.93
C VAL A 55 15.04 5.15 -4.78
N ALA A 56 15.05 4.55 -3.58
CA ALA A 56 15.60 5.20 -2.41
C ALA A 56 17.13 5.26 -2.55
N ARG A 57 17.65 6.43 -2.93
CA ARG A 57 19.11 6.67 -3.10
C ARG A 57 19.72 7.47 -1.97
N THR A 58 18.89 8.11 -1.16
CA THR A 58 19.27 8.93 -0.01
C THR A 58 18.41 8.56 1.19
N PRO A 59 18.91 8.74 2.43
CA PRO A 59 18.12 8.52 3.63
C PRO A 59 16.78 9.26 3.62
N ILE A 60 15.70 8.48 3.78
CA ILE A 60 14.36 8.97 4.04
C ILE A 60 14.28 9.35 5.52
N ASN A 61 13.87 10.58 5.79
CA ASN A 61 13.47 11.02 7.12
C ASN A 61 11.95 11.07 7.20
N ILE A 62 11.37 10.12 7.93
CA ILE A 62 9.91 9.96 8.02
C ILE A 62 9.23 11.15 8.70
N ASP A 63 9.88 11.86 9.62
CA ASP A 63 9.30 13.08 10.20
C ASP A 63 9.20 14.18 9.12
N MET A 64 10.24 14.35 8.31
CA MET A 64 10.26 15.34 7.23
C MET A 64 9.23 15.01 6.14
N GLU A 65 9.08 13.72 5.80
CA GLU A 65 8.05 13.26 4.86
C GLU A 65 6.65 13.50 5.40
N ALA A 66 6.37 13.15 6.67
CA ALA A 66 5.08 13.39 7.30
C ALA A 66 4.73 14.89 7.33
N GLU A 67 5.70 15.76 7.66
CA GLU A 67 5.53 17.21 7.62
C GLU A 67 5.27 17.74 6.21
N LYS A 68 5.95 17.18 5.19
CA LYS A 68 5.73 17.54 3.78
C LYS A 68 4.32 17.18 3.34
N PHE A 69 3.87 15.97 3.66
CA PHE A 69 2.52 15.50 3.34
C PHE A 69 1.47 16.35 4.06
N GLU A 70 1.66 16.68 5.33
CA GLU A 70 0.72 17.53 6.07
C GLU A 70 0.63 18.94 5.48
N ARG A 71 1.75 19.53 5.04
CA ARG A 71 1.72 20.83 4.34
C ARG A 71 0.98 20.75 3.00
N GLN A 72 1.12 19.65 2.27
CA GLN A 72 0.51 19.47 0.94
C GLN A 72 -0.99 19.17 1.04
N LEU A 73 -1.40 18.31 1.98
CA LEU A 73 -2.77 17.83 2.11
C LEU A 73 -3.61 18.72 3.03
N GLY A 74 -3.00 19.35 4.04
CA GLY A 74 -3.70 20.10 5.07
C GLY A 74 -4.17 19.24 6.25
N TRP A 75 -3.80 17.95 6.30
CA TRP A 75 -4.01 17.09 7.46
C TRP A 75 -2.82 16.13 7.65
N PRO A 76 -2.56 15.68 8.89
CA PRO A 76 -1.39 14.86 9.22
C PRO A 76 -1.52 13.41 8.75
N VAL A 77 -0.70 13.04 7.76
CA VAL A 77 -0.53 11.66 7.25
C VAL A 77 0.92 11.21 7.48
N LYS A 78 1.20 9.91 7.39
CA LYS A 78 2.51 9.26 7.58
C LYS A 78 3.12 9.31 8.99
N TYR A 79 2.55 10.05 9.94
CA TYR A 79 3.05 10.05 11.32
C TYR A 79 3.00 8.67 12.00
N TYR A 80 2.02 7.83 11.63
CA TYR A 80 1.87 6.48 12.17
C TYR A 80 3.04 5.54 11.83
N TYR A 81 3.90 5.87 10.87
CA TYR A 81 5.04 5.03 10.46
C TYR A 81 6.04 4.81 11.57
N LYS A 82 6.38 5.88 12.31
CA LYS A 82 7.32 5.75 13.44
C LYS A 82 6.75 4.91 14.56
N PHE A 83 5.45 5.04 14.81
CA PHE A 83 4.77 4.15 15.75
C PHE A 83 4.83 2.70 15.25
N LEU A 84 4.44 2.42 14.01
CA LEU A 84 4.45 1.05 13.46
C LEU A 84 5.84 0.43 13.35
N ALA A 85 6.90 1.23 13.21
CA ALA A 85 8.29 0.78 13.25
C ALA A 85 8.87 0.62 14.67
N SER A 86 8.16 1.08 15.70
CA SER A 86 8.63 1.01 17.10
C SER A 86 8.62 -0.42 17.65
N SER A 87 9.41 -0.68 18.69
CA SER A 87 9.41 -1.94 19.43
C SER A 87 8.08 -2.24 20.12
N ASP A 88 7.27 -1.22 20.37
CA ASP A 88 6.07 -1.32 21.19
C ASP A 88 4.85 -1.71 20.36
N ALA A 89 4.83 -1.32 19.08
CA ALA A 89 3.70 -1.56 18.16
C ALA A 89 3.28 -3.03 18.05
N PRO A 90 4.18 -4.02 17.87
CA PRO A 90 3.78 -5.43 17.76
C PRO A 90 2.92 -5.88 18.95
N SER A 91 3.33 -5.54 20.18
CA SER A 91 2.62 -5.91 21.39
C SER A 91 1.27 -5.21 21.53
N LEU A 92 1.18 -3.93 21.13
CA LEU A 92 -0.04 -3.14 21.21
C LEU A 92 -1.10 -3.65 20.24
N LEU A 93 -0.66 -3.99 19.02
CA LEU A 93 -1.50 -4.50 17.94
C LEU A 93 -1.94 -5.94 18.24
N SER A 94 -1.02 -6.83 18.62
CA SER A 94 -1.34 -8.23 18.91
C SER A 94 -2.17 -8.44 20.17
N GLY A 95 -2.11 -7.50 21.11
CA GLY A 95 -2.99 -7.47 22.27
C GLY A 95 -4.42 -6.97 21.96
N ARG A 96 -4.65 -6.37 20.79
CA ARG A 96 -5.90 -5.66 20.45
C ARG A 96 -6.32 -5.83 18.98
N PRO A 97 -6.43 -7.08 18.46
CA PRO A 97 -6.68 -7.30 17.05
C PRO A 97 -8.02 -6.70 16.57
N GLU A 98 -9.08 -6.71 17.39
CA GLU A 98 -10.36 -6.10 17.01
C GLU A 98 -10.32 -4.57 16.99
N SER A 99 -9.55 -3.95 17.88
CA SER A 99 -9.35 -2.50 17.86
C SER A 99 -8.60 -2.10 16.61
N PHE A 100 -7.53 -2.83 16.25
CA PHE A 100 -6.80 -2.59 15.01
C PHE A 100 -7.67 -2.82 13.77
N TYR A 101 -8.43 -3.92 13.72
CA TYR A 101 -9.33 -4.19 12.60
C TYR A 101 -10.38 -3.06 12.44
N ALA A 102 -10.93 -2.56 13.55
CA ALA A 102 -11.84 -1.42 13.54
C ALA A 102 -11.15 -0.08 13.18
N ALA A 103 -9.83 0.06 13.40
CA ALA A 103 -9.07 1.24 13.02
C ALA A 103 -8.99 1.43 11.50
N GLY A 104 -8.90 0.32 10.76
CA GLY A 104 -8.94 0.31 9.28
C GLY A 104 -10.37 0.26 8.73
N HIS A 105 -11.19 -0.66 9.25
CA HIS A 105 -12.47 -1.01 8.62
C HIS A 105 -13.72 -0.45 9.31
N GLY A 106 -13.57 0.44 10.30
CA GLY A 106 -14.70 1.07 10.97
C GLY A 106 -15.50 2.02 10.07
N GLU A 107 -16.82 2.09 10.31
CA GLU A 107 -17.73 3.03 9.65
C GLU A 107 -17.26 4.50 9.76
N ASN A 108 -17.84 5.38 8.92
CA ASN A 108 -17.51 6.81 8.85
C ASN A 108 -16.01 7.08 8.60
N ASN A 109 -15.38 6.22 7.81
CA ASN A 109 -13.96 6.27 7.46
C ASN A 109 -13.06 6.38 8.71
N ALA A 110 -13.03 5.33 9.53
CA ALA A 110 -12.22 5.31 10.75
C ALA A 110 -10.74 5.67 10.52
N MET A 111 -10.21 5.39 9.31
CA MET A 111 -8.84 5.75 8.93
C MET A 111 -8.56 7.26 9.00
N ASN A 112 -9.56 8.13 8.82
CA ASN A 112 -9.41 9.58 9.04
C ASN A 112 -9.04 9.93 10.49
N GLU A 113 -9.48 9.14 11.46
CA GLU A 113 -9.20 9.35 12.88
C GLU A 113 -7.94 8.61 13.33
N THR A 114 -7.56 7.53 12.65
CA THR A 114 -6.47 6.65 13.07
C THR A 114 -5.20 6.92 12.28
N PHE A 115 -5.20 6.70 10.97
CA PHE A 115 -4.03 6.89 10.09
C PHE A 115 -3.89 8.33 9.58
N GLY A 116 -4.99 9.10 9.54
CA GLY A 116 -5.04 10.52 9.16
C GLY A 116 -4.84 11.50 10.31
N ARG A 117 -4.24 11.07 11.42
CA ARG A 117 -3.90 11.89 12.60
C ARG A 117 -2.50 11.57 13.12
N ARG A 118 -1.81 12.57 13.66
CA ARG A 118 -0.44 12.43 14.21
C ARG A 118 -0.31 11.24 15.16
N ASP A 119 -1.16 11.19 16.17
CA ASP A 119 -1.17 10.13 17.19
C ASP A 119 -2.42 9.24 17.10
N GLY A 120 -3.20 9.34 16.02
CA GLY A 120 -4.53 8.73 15.93
C GLY A 120 -4.55 7.23 16.15
N LEU A 121 -3.63 6.51 15.52
CA LEU A 121 -3.57 5.05 15.60
C LEU A 121 -3.13 4.59 17.00
N ILE A 122 -2.11 5.23 17.58
CA ILE A 122 -1.63 4.87 18.92
C ILE A 122 -2.68 5.22 19.98
N ASP A 123 -3.37 6.36 19.88
CA ASP A 123 -4.46 6.75 20.78
C ASP A 123 -5.63 5.77 20.69
N TRP A 124 -6.02 5.41 19.46
CA TRP A 124 -7.09 4.46 19.20
C TRP A 124 -6.80 3.09 19.82
N LEU A 125 -5.61 2.55 19.55
CA LEU A 125 -5.19 1.27 20.10
C LEU A 125 -5.04 1.34 21.61
N SER A 126 -4.46 2.41 22.16
CA SER A 126 -4.26 2.58 23.61
C SER A 126 -5.58 2.56 24.39
N ALA A 127 -6.63 3.13 23.82
CA ALA A 127 -7.98 3.12 24.36
C ALA A 127 -8.77 1.82 24.08
N ASP A 128 -8.19 0.86 23.36
CA ASP A 128 -8.90 -0.32 22.79
C ASP A 128 -10.20 0.08 22.09
N LYS A 129 -10.18 1.21 21.36
CA LYS A 129 -11.37 1.77 20.74
C LYS A 129 -11.87 0.82 19.67
N ARG A 130 -13.20 0.66 19.61
CA ARG A 130 -13.90 -0.17 18.62
C ARG A 130 -14.99 0.66 17.97
N ARG A 131 -15.32 0.32 16.74
CA ARG A 131 -16.41 0.90 15.97
C ARG A 131 -17.13 -0.19 15.21
N LYS A 132 -18.42 0.03 14.94
CA LYS A 132 -19.15 -0.78 13.96
C LYS A 132 -18.37 -0.78 12.64
N LEU A 133 -18.24 -1.96 12.05
CA LEU A 133 -17.45 -2.18 10.85
C LEU A 133 -18.26 -1.80 9.60
N GLN A 134 -17.56 -1.46 8.53
CA GLN A 134 -18.17 -1.34 7.22
C GLN A 134 -18.78 -2.68 6.78
N PRO A 135 -19.87 -2.70 5.97
CA PRO A 135 -20.58 -3.93 5.63
C PRO A 135 -19.71 -5.03 5.01
N TYR A 136 -18.69 -4.68 4.22
CA TYR A 136 -17.77 -5.66 3.62
C TYR A 136 -16.83 -6.32 4.63
N ALA A 137 -16.58 -5.66 5.77
CA ALA A 137 -15.64 -6.10 6.79
C ALA A 137 -16.34 -6.73 8.00
N ASP A 138 -17.66 -6.55 8.13
CA ASP A 138 -18.50 -7.13 9.19
C ASP A 138 -18.81 -8.61 8.90
N ASP A 139 -17.76 -9.39 8.67
CA ASP A 139 -17.79 -10.84 8.46
C ASP A 139 -17.13 -11.53 9.68
N PRO A 140 -17.87 -12.38 10.43
CA PRO A 140 -17.31 -13.16 11.52
C PRO A 140 -16.08 -13.99 11.13
N ALA A 141 -16.02 -14.52 9.91
CA ALA A 141 -14.88 -15.30 9.44
C ALA A 141 -13.64 -14.41 9.24
N ALA A 142 -13.81 -13.23 8.62
CA ALA A 142 -12.74 -12.25 8.47
C ALA A 142 -12.22 -11.77 9.84
N MET A 143 -13.12 -11.49 10.79
CA MET A 143 -12.75 -11.13 12.16
C MET A 143 -12.03 -12.27 12.90
N SER A 144 -12.44 -13.52 12.70
CA SER A 144 -11.73 -14.68 13.26
C SER A 144 -10.32 -14.79 12.68
N ALA A 145 -10.19 -14.71 11.35
CA ALA A 145 -8.89 -14.74 10.69
C ALA A 145 -7.99 -13.58 11.14
N ALA A 146 -8.56 -12.38 11.34
CA ALA A 146 -7.82 -11.26 11.91
C ALA A 146 -7.29 -11.60 13.31
N ARG A 147 -8.11 -12.18 14.20
CA ARG A 147 -7.63 -12.63 15.52
C ARG A 147 -6.52 -13.66 15.40
N ASP A 148 -6.71 -14.68 14.56
CA ASP A 148 -5.77 -15.79 14.45
C ASP A 148 -4.42 -15.35 13.85
N ASN A 149 -4.47 -14.52 12.81
CA ASN A 149 -3.27 -14.01 12.13
C ASN A 149 -2.51 -12.98 12.97
N PHE A 150 -3.21 -12.26 13.84
CA PHE A 150 -2.66 -11.10 14.52
C PHE A 150 -2.44 -11.26 16.02
N GLN A 151 -2.78 -12.40 16.61
CA GLN A 151 -2.44 -12.71 18.00
C GLN A 151 -0.95 -13.05 18.21
N GLY A 152 -0.49 -12.96 19.45
CA GLY A 152 0.86 -13.34 19.85
C GLY A 152 1.94 -12.49 19.16
N ALA A 153 2.73 -13.12 18.29
CA ALA A 153 3.77 -12.46 17.51
C ALA A 153 3.32 -12.06 16.09
N GLY A 154 2.02 -12.21 15.77
CA GLY A 154 1.46 -12.07 14.42
C GLY A 154 1.73 -10.73 13.72
N PHE A 155 1.93 -9.64 14.48
CA PHE A 155 2.29 -8.35 13.91
C PHE A 155 3.79 -8.10 13.75
N THR A 156 4.66 -8.97 14.28
CA THR A 156 6.11 -8.75 14.16
C THR A 156 6.54 -8.67 12.71
N SER A 157 6.15 -9.65 11.88
CA SER A 157 6.57 -9.73 10.49
C SER A 157 5.95 -8.62 9.60
N PRO A 158 4.63 -8.35 9.65
CA PRO A 158 4.03 -7.26 8.87
C PRO A 158 4.65 -5.89 9.16
N LEU A 159 5.07 -5.63 10.40
CA LEU A 159 5.65 -4.34 10.78
C LEU A 159 7.11 -4.16 10.33
N MET A 160 7.77 -5.22 9.86
CA MET A 160 9.14 -5.11 9.34
C MET A 160 9.21 -4.28 8.06
N TRP A 161 8.12 -4.13 7.31
CA TRP A 161 8.05 -3.20 6.18
C TRP A 161 8.22 -1.75 6.63
N TYR A 162 7.45 -1.33 7.64
CA TYR A 162 7.56 0.00 8.24
C TYR A 162 8.94 0.24 8.84
N ARG A 163 9.46 -0.76 9.57
CA ARG A 163 10.79 -0.68 10.17
C ARG A 163 11.90 -0.57 9.12
N ALA A 164 11.84 -1.36 8.06
CA ALA A 164 12.80 -1.29 6.96
C ALA A 164 12.78 0.06 6.23
N LEU A 165 11.61 0.71 6.15
CA LEU A 165 11.49 2.07 5.61
C LEU A 165 12.12 3.10 6.56
N VAL A 166 11.70 3.12 7.83
CA VAL A 166 12.17 4.07 8.85
C VAL A 166 13.67 3.95 9.10
N GLU A 167 14.18 2.72 9.19
CA GLU A 167 15.61 2.43 9.38
C GLU A 167 16.40 2.45 8.07
N ASN A 168 15.76 2.78 6.94
CA ASN A 168 16.41 2.93 5.63
C ASN A 168 17.10 1.67 5.08
N VAL A 169 16.69 0.49 5.53
CA VAL A 169 17.27 -0.80 5.11
C VAL A 169 17.08 -1.04 3.60
N HIS A 170 15.93 -0.68 3.06
CA HIS A 170 15.61 -0.82 1.62
C HIS A 170 16.55 0.03 0.73
N MET A 171 16.98 1.21 1.18
CA MET A 171 17.91 2.07 0.45
C MET A 171 19.27 1.38 0.20
N GLU A 172 19.74 0.58 1.15
CA GLU A 172 21.04 -0.11 1.05
C GLU A 172 21.10 -1.07 -0.13
N VAL A 173 19.95 -1.65 -0.51
CA VAL A 173 19.85 -2.48 -1.71
C VAL A 173 19.41 -1.67 -2.93
N GLU A 174 18.46 -0.74 -2.78
CA GLU A 174 17.93 0.04 -3.90
C GLU A 174 18.98 0.98 -4.53
N LYS A 175 19.99 1.43 -3.78
CA LYS A 175 21.08 2.25 -4.32
C LYS A 175 21.86 1.57 -5.46
N SER A 176 21.83 0.23 -5.57
CA SER A 176 22.48 -0.50 -6.67
C SER A 176 21.63 -0.62 -7.94
N LEU A 177 20.35 -0.24 -7.90
CA LEU A 177 19.50 -0.21 -9.09
C LEU A 177 20.04 0.79 -10.12
N ALA A 178 19.83 0.49 -11.40
CA ALA A 178 20.25 1.33 -12.53
C ALA A 178 19.76 2.77 -12.35
N ALA A 179 20.56 3.75 -12.80
CA ALA A 179 20.28 5.17 -12.59
C ALA A 179 18.90 5.60 -13.14
N ASP A 180 18.43 4.93 -14.18
CA ASP A 180 17.16 5.17 -14.85
C ASP A 180 16.06 4.18 -14.46
N ALA A 181 16.26 3.36 -13.41
CA ALA A 181 15.31 2.34 -12.95
C ALA A 181 13.94 2.92 -12.58
N ASP A 182 13.91 4.17 -12.15
CA ASP A 182 12.69 4.95 -11.92
C ASP A 182 11.80 5.03 -13.18
N ASN A 183 12.34 4.96 -14.40
CA ASN A 183 11.53 5.08 -15.62
C ASN A 183 10.75 3.79 -15.91
N ILE A 184 9.44 3.85 -15.72
CA ILE A 184 8.51 2.75 -15.96
C ILE A 184 8.10 2.73 -17.43
N ARG A 185 8.53 1.70 -18.13
CA ARG A 185 8.38 1.55 -19.60
C ARG A 185 7.24 0.61 -20.01
N VAL A 186 6.50 0.09 -19.03
CA VAL A 186 5.33 -0.77 -19.22
C VAL A 186 4.07 0.01 -18.85
N PRO A 187 2.89 -0.37 -19.37
CA PRO A 187 1.64 0.24 -18.96
C PRO A 187 1.44 0.15 -17.44
N PHE A 188 1.04 1.26 -16.83
CA PHE A 188 0.71 1.34 -15.42
C PHE A 188 -0.71 1.85 -15.20
N LEU A 189 -1.51 1.06 -14.47
CA LEU A 189 -2.83 1.45 -13.97
C LEU A 189 -2.76 1.77 -12.48
N HIS A 190 -2.98 3.03 -12.15
CA HIS A 190 -3.20 3.49 -10.79
C HIS A 190 -4.70 3.46 -10.46
N MET A 191 -5.10 2.84 -9.35
CA MET A 191 -6.49 2.81 -8.88
C MET A 191 -6.57 3.32 -7.43
N GLY A 192 -7.38 4.35 -7.17
CA GLY A 192 -7.45 4.99 -5.85
C GLY A 192 -8.87 5.24 -5.35
N GLY A 193 -9.02 5.43 -4.04
CA GLY A 193 -10.28 5.86 -3.42
C GLY A 193 -10.33 7.37 -3.21
N SER A 194 -11.42 8.04 -3.58
CA SER A 194 -11.60 9.48 -3.37
C SER A 194 -11.68 9.88 -1.90
N ARG A 195 -11.94 8.92 -1.00
CA ARG A 195 -11.98 9.11 0.45
C ARG A 195 -10.80 8.43 1.17
N ASP A 196 -9.78 7.96 0.46
CA ASP A 196 -8.57 7.43 1.09
C ASP A 196 -7.83 8.56 1.83
N PRO A 197 -7.72 8.50 3.16
CA PRO A 197 -7.07 9.58 3.92
C PRO A 197 -5.55 9.49 3.94
N VAL A 198 -5.01 8.31 3.59
CA VAL A 198 -3.58 8.05 3.54
C VAL A 198 -3.06 8.38 2.15
N CYS A 199 -3.78 7.97 1.11
CA CYS A 199 -3.34 8.07 -0.28
C CYS A 199 -4.36 8.80 -1.18
N PRO A 200 -4.76 10.05 -0.85
CA PRO A 200 -5.76 10.79 -1.63
C PRO A 200 -5.34 11.05 -3.08
N PRO A 201 -6.31 11.26 -4.00
CA PRO A 201 -6.06 11.48 -5.43
C PRO A 201 -4.99 12.51 -5.80
N VAL A 202 -4.91 13.58 -5.03
CA VAL A 202 -3.97 14.68 -5.25
C VAL A 202 -2.49 14.26 -5.18
N ILE A 203 -2.16 13.12 -4.57
CA ILE A 203 -0.78 12.65 -4.42
C ILE A 203 -0.25 12.08 -5.74
N PHE A 204 -1.08 11.34 -6.48
CA PHE A 204 -0.68 10.70 -7.74
C PHE A 204 -1.07 11.48 -8.99
N ASP A 205 -1.98 12.46 -8.88
CA ASP A 205 -2.27 13.40 -9.96
C ASP A 205 -1.21 14.53 -10.04
N ASN A 206 0.07 14.16 -10.11
CA ASN A 206 1.21 15.07 -10.17
C ASN A 206 1.92 14.98 -11.54
N PRO A 207 2.03 16.09 -12.31
CA PRO A 207 2.76 16.10 -13.58
C PRO A 207 4.22 15.66 -13.50
N GLU A 208 4.93 15.97 -12.41
CA GLU A 208 6.33 15.55 -12.21
C GLU A 208 6.43 14.03 -12.06
N LEU A 209 5.47 13.44 -11.35
CA LEU A 209 5.37 11.99 -11.21
C LEU A 209 5.05 11.33 -12.56
N ARG A 210 4.09 11.88 -13.31
CA ARG A 210 3.68 11.35 -14.62
C ARG A 210 4.83 11.30 -15.63
N ALA A 211 5.87 12.12 -15.48
CA ALA A 211 7.00 12.17 -16.38
C ALA A 211 7.84 10.88 -16.42
N TYR A 212 7.72 10.02 -15.40
CA TYR A 212 8.47 8.76 -15.31
C TYR A 212 7.78 7.57 -15.97
N PHE A 213 6.55 7.75 -16.47
CA PHE A 213 5.75 6.66 -17.04
C PHE A 213 5.57 6.85 -18.54
N SER A 214 5.82 5.80 -19.32
CA SER A 214 5.55 5.81 -20.76
C SER A 214 4.06 5.68 -21.09
N ASP A 215 3.28 5.02 -20.23
CA ASP A 215 1.83 4.84 -20.35
C ASP A 215 1.23 4.75 -18.95
N PHE A 216 0.54 5.82 -18.52
CA PHE A 216 -0.05 5.96 -17.20
C PHE A 216 -1.57 6.16 -17.33
N THR A 217 -2.33 5.30 -16.64
CA THR A 217 -3.79 5.43 -16.49
C THR A 217 -4.11 5.58 -15.02
N SER A 218 -5.07 6.44 -14.67
CA SER A 218 -5.50 6.63 -13.29
C SER A 218 -7.02 6.59 -13.19
N GLU A 219 -7.52 5.73 -12.31
CA GLU A 219 -8.94 5.55 -12.02
C GLU A 219 -9.22 5.84 -10.54
N VAL A 220 -10.24 6.65 -10.26
CA VAL A 220 -10.61 7.04 -8.89
C VAL A 220 -12.04 6.63 -8.61
N PHE A 221 -12.24 5.93 -7.50
CA PHE A 221 -13.52 5.36 -7.08
C PHE A 221 -14.04 6.07 -5.83
N GLU A 222 -15.37 6.13 -5.69
CA GLU A 222 -16.04 6.65 -4.49
C GLU A 222 -15.99 5.66 -3.30
N CYS A 223 -14.78 5.41 -2.79
CA CYS A 223 -14.46 4.53 -1.67
C CYS A 223 -13.34 5.12 -0.79
N GLY A 224 -13.09 4.48 0.35
CA GLY A 224 -11.91 4.70 1.18
C GLY A 224 -10.69 3.95 0.66
N HIS A 225 -9.82 3.58 1.60
CA HIS A 225 -8.52 2.98 1.32
C HIS A 225 -8.60 1.53 0.79
N PHE A 226 -9.57 0.74 1.26
CA PHE A 226 -9.66 -0.70 0.96
C PHE A 226 -10.44 -0.97 -0.33
N LEU A 227 -10.01 -0.34 -1.43
CA LEU A 227 -10.67 -0.39 -2.74
C LEU A 227 -11.08 -1.82 -3.16
N PRO A 228 -10.21 -2.86 -3.11
CA PRO A 228 -10.61 -4.22 -3.50
C PRO A 228 -11.78 -4.80 -2.68
N SER A 229 -11.94 -4.37 -1.43
CA SER A 229 -13.02 -4.84 -0.54
C SER A 229 -14.25 -3.93 -0.60
N GLU A 230 -14.07 -2.63 -0.79
CA GLU A 230 -15.15 -1.65 -0.91
C GLU A 230 -15.85 -1.68 -2.28
N LYS A 231 -15.10 -2.06 -3.32
CA LYS A 231 -15.51 -2.14 -4.72
C LYS A 231 -15.11 -3.48 -5.35
N PRO A 232 -15.59 -4.61 -4.81
CA PRO A 232 -15.11 -5.94 -5.19
C PRO A 232 -15.50 -6.36 -6.61
N LYS A 233 -16.45 -5.66 -7.25
CA LYS A 233 -16.82 -5.90 -8.66
C LYS A 233 -16.04 -4.95 -9.56
N GLU A 234 -16.08 -3.67 -9.26
CA GLU A 234 -15.49 -2.63 -10.09
C GLU A 234 -13.96 -2.77 -10.15
N THR A 235 -13.32 -3.18 -9.05
CA THR A 235 -11.86 -3.36 -8.99
C THR A 235 -11.35 -4.35 -10.06
N PRO A 236 -11.75 -5.64 -10.06
CA PRO A 236 -11.33 -6.57 -11.10
C PRO A 236 -11.85 -6.23 -12.50
N GLU A 237 -13.07 -5.70 -12.63
CA GLU A 237 -13.63 -5.31 -13.94
C GLU A 237 -12.77 -4.24 -14.61
N THR A 238 -12.43 -3.16 -13.90
CA THR A 238 -11.56 -2.09 -14.42
C THR A 238 -10.18 -2.61 -14.80
N MET A 239 -9.57 -3.48 -13.98
CA MET A 239 -8.27 -4.07 -14.31
C MET A 239 -8.34 -4.89 -15.60
N ILE A 240 -9.35 -5.75 -15.75
CA ILE A 240 -9.52 -6.61 -16.92
C ILE A 240 -9.77 -5.79 -18.18
N GLU A 241 -10.68 -4.82 -18.12
CA GLU A 241 -11.00 -3.93 -19.25
C GLU A 241 -9.79 -3.11 -19.68
N TRP A 242 -9.04 -2.57 -18.72
CA TRP A 242 -7.81 -1.83 -18.99
C TRP A 242 -6.75 -2.73 -19.65
N LEU A 243 -6.51 -3.93 -19.12
CA LEU A 243 -5.57 -4.90 -19.71
C LEU A 243 -5.96 -5.30 -21.14
N LYS A 244 -7.26 -5.48 -21.42
CA LYS A 244 -7.79 -5.73 -22.77
C LYS A 244 -7.55 -4.55 -23.70
N SER A 245 -7.75 -3.31 -23.22
CA SER A 245 -7.51 -2.09 -24.01
C SER A 245 -6.04 -1.94 -24.44
N ARG A 246 -5.10 -2.55 -23.71
CA ARG A 246 -3.67 -2.57 -24.00
C ARG A 246 -3.20 -3.83 -24.74
N GLY A 247 -4.12 -4.74 -25.07
CA GLY A 247 -3.78 -6.01 -25.74
C GLY A 247 -2.96 -6.96 -24.88
N ILE A 248 -2.97 -6.80 -23.54
CA ILE A 248 -2.22 -7.63 -22.60
C ILE A 248 -3.05 -8.86 -22.18
N ALA A 249 -4.36 -8.69 -22.02
CA ALA A 249 -5.30 -9.80 -21.79
C ALA A 249 -6.00 -10.18 -23.10
N SER A 250 -6.24 -11.48 -23.32
CA SER A 250 -7.07 -11.96 -24.44
C SER A 250 -8.51 -11.45 -24.33
N GLN A 251 -9.20 -11.31 -25.47
CA GLN A 251 -10.62 -10.95 -25.52
C GLN A 251 -11.49 -11.89 -24.68
#